data_AF-A0A2C5Z3C8-F1
#
_entry.id   AF-A0A2C5Z3C8-F1
#
_cell.length_a   1.000
_cell.length_b   1.000
_cell.length_c   1.000
_cell.angle_alpha   90.00
_cell.angle_beta   90.00
_cell.angle_gamma   90.00
#
_symmetry.space_group_name_H-M   'P 1'
#
loop_
_entity.id
_entity.type
_entity.pdbx_description
1 polymer ?
#
loop_
_entity_poly.entity_id
_entity_poly.type
_entity_poly.pdbx_seq_one_letter_code
_entity_poly.pdbx_strand_id
1 'polypeptide(L)'
;MPPKAKVGHKATNPAPIAAESQAPREPETIDERSHLRFLQSNTLEQRRREAGLSGLTPAEYKNYTYTRLIGPVAQRQVSLSAKSEREFWKHVVREGLPVQRLRDDYTWGTDRNGQNVGSYTLQDFDERCDQQTRLAALDILHRCFLSSRERTIAQGGDVEAQVIEEEKARRKEMASLRHDLYGEYSESLAAEPEWDDVMPVPLEEPDDALARIAYPEEYEEALSYLRACMAAQECSPRCLRLTEHVISMNPAHYTVWLYRFKIISTLNLSVAEEIEWLNQVALDNLKNYQIWHHRQLLLDFYYPTIAADADAVKQLAKSETDFIATILEEDTKNYHVWSYRQYLVDKLGLWTASELEWTETMIDNDVRNNSAWSHRFFLVFSDPSVASEPKPQPMSHDDKIPQAIINRELAFAQAKIALAPQNQSGWNYLRGVLTKGGRTFDQEKAFAAQYVIKLGQEEEVVHSSHALDLLAEAYAAQGEKEEAKLCLQRLCDKWDPVREGYWKFRMEELDRDSTPTID
;
A
#
# COMPACT_ATOMS: atom_id res chain seq x y z
N MET A 1 -36.88 45.57 -75.12
CA MET A 1 -37.87 44.99 -76.04
C MET A 1 -37.46 43.57 -76.38
N PRO A 2 -38.41 42.64 -76.63
CA PRO A 2 -38.75 41.59 -75.69
C PRO A 2 -38.51 40.17 -76.29
N PRO A 3 -39.23 39.12 -75.86
CA PRO A 3 -38.71 37.87 -75.29
C PRO A 3 -38.49 36.75 -76.32
N LYS A 4 -37.98 35.59 -75.90
CA LYS A 4 -38.36 34.28 -76.47
C LYS A 4 -38.18 33.15 -75.44
N ALA A 5 -39.26 32.40 -75.23
CA ALA A 5 -39.27 31.16 -74.47
C ALA A 5 -38.79 29.99 -75.35
N LYS A 6 -38.16 28.99 -74.73
CA LYS A 6 -38.25 27.58 -75.15
C LYS A 6 -38.04 26.64 -73.95
N VAL A 7 -38.87 25.61 -73.94
CA VAL A 7 -39.05 24.57 -72.92
C VAL A 7 -37.89 23.57 -72.93
N GLY A 8 -37.53 23.04 -71.76
CA GLY A 8 -36.68 21.86 -71.59
C GLY A 8 -37.03 21.12 -70.30
N HIS A 9 -37.28 19.81 -70.41
CA HIS A 9 -37.83 18.90 -69.41
C HIS A 9 -37.14 18.91 -68.03
N LYS A 10 -37.93 18.94 -66.95
CA LYS A 10 -37.47 18.59 -65.60
C LYS A 10 -37.69 17.09 -65.37
N ALA A 11 -36.60 16.36 -65.23
CA ALA A 11 -36.61 15.02 -64.66
C ALA A 11 -36.96 15.10 -63.17
N THR A 12 -37.89 14.24 -62.78
CA THR A 12 -38.26 13.92 -61.40
C THR A 12 -37.07 13.34 -60.63
N ASN A 13 -36.74 13.93 -59.48
CA ASN A 13 -36.01 13.24 -58.42
C ASN A 13 -36.90 13.17 -57.16
N PRO A 14 -36.84 12.06 -56.41
CA PRO A 14 -37.86 11.69 -55.43
C PRO A 14 -37.73 12.54 -54.16
N ALA A 15 -38.88 12.72 -53.48
CA ALA A 15 -38.93 13.29 -52.15
C ALA A 15 -37.98 12.53 -51.19
N PRO A 16 -37.28 13.22 -50.27
CA PRO A 16 -36.56 12.53 -49.23
C PRO A 16 -37.57 11.77 -48.37
N ILE A 17 -37.30 10.48 -48.20
CA ILE A 17 -37.97 9.57 -47.29
C ILE A 17 -37.94 10.22 -45.90
N ALA A 18 -39.11 10.56 -45.38
CA ALA A 18 -39.27 10.90 -43.97
C ALA A 18 -38.84 9.67 -43.18
N ALA A 19 -37.70 9.78 -42.47
CA ALA A 19 -37.38 8.82 -41.43
C ALA A 19 -38.50 8.88 -40.40
N GLU A 20 -39.21 7.76 -40.24
CA GLU A 20 -40.19 7.57 -39.18
C GLU A 20 -39.53 7.95 -37.85
N SER A 21 -40.02 9.02 -37.22
CA SER A 21 -39.60 9.37 -35.87
C SER A 21 -40.15 8.30 -34.93
N GLN A 22 -39.34 7.30 -34.61
CA GLN A 22 -39.53 6.52 -33.40
C GLN A 22 -39.61 7.52 -32.25
N ALA A 23 -40.68 7.46 -31.45
CA ALA A 23 -40.76 8.24 -30.22
C ALA A 23 -39.49 7.96 -29.41
N PRO A 24 -38.79 9.00 -28.89
CA PRO A 24 -37.53 8.79 -28.21
C PRO A 24 -37.75 7.83 -27.04
N ARG A 25 -36.97 6.73 -27.02
CA ARG A 25 -36.94 5.78 -25.90
C ARG A 25 -36.70 6.57 -24.61
N GLU A 26 -37.51 6.32 -23.59
CA GLU A 26 -37.30 6.94 -22.29
C GLU A 26 -35.94 6.49 -21.74
N PRO A 27 -35.14 7.42 -21.17
CA PRO A 27 -33.81 7.07 -20.67
C PRO A 27 -33.94 6.09 -19.50
N GLU A 28 -33.21 4.98 -19.57
CA GLU A 28 -33.21 3.96 -18.52
C GLU A 28 -32.22 4.33 -17.41
N THR A 29 -31.16 5.08 -17.76
CA THR A 29 -30.12 5.53 -16.82
C THR A 29 -29.98 7.04 -16.74
N ILE A 30 -29.31 7.50 -15.69
CA ILE A 30 -29.02 8.92 -15.47
C ILE A 30 -28.05 9.48 -16.51
N ASP A 31 -27.07 8.69 -16.96
CA ASP A 31 -26.17 9.07 -18.04
C ASP A 31 -26.91 9.19 -19.38
N GLU A 32 -27.86 8.29 -19.67
CA GLU A 32 -28.71 8.42 -20.86
C GLU A 32 -29.57 9.69 -20.79
N ARG A 33 -30.18 9.97 -19.64
CA ARG A 33 -30.96 11.21 -19.41
C ARG A 33 -30.09 12.45 -19.58
N SER A 34 -28.87 12.41 -19.06
CA SER A 34 -27.89 13.51 -19.15
C SER A 34 -27.42 13.70 -20.58
N HIS A 35 -27.17 12.61 -21.31
CA HIS A 35 -26.78 12.63 -22.71
C HIS A 35 -27.91 13.18 -23.60
N LEU A 36 -29.16 12.78 -23.36
CA LEU A 36 -30.31 13.32 -24.08
C LEU A 36 -30.46 14.83 -23.85
N ARG A 37 -30.31 15.31 -22.62
CA ARG A 37 -30.31 16.76 -22.31
C ARG A 37 -29.14 17.48 -22.98
N PHE A 38 -27.97 16.84 -23.03
CA PHE A 38 -26.83 17.36 -23.77
C PHE A 38 -27.17 17.53 -25.26
N LEU A 39 -27.73 16.52 -25.91
CA LEU A 39 -28.13 16.60 -27.33
C LEU A 39 -29.24 17.63 -27.58
N GLN A 40 -30.20 17.76 -26.66
CA GLN A 40 -31.25 18.79 -26.72
C GLN A 40 -30.67 20.21 -26.68
N SER A 41 -29.66 20.45 -25.85
CA SER A 41 -28.95 21.74 -25.79
C SER A 41 -27.86 21.89 -26.86
N ASN A 42 -27.56 20.84 -27.62
CA ASN A 42 -26.53 20.78 -28.64
C ASN A 42 -27.05 20.12 -29.93
N THR A 43 -28.06 20.74 -30.55
CA THR A 43 -28.86 20.17 -31.65
C THR A 43 -28.07 19.71 -32.88
N LEU A 44 -26.88 20.27 -33.14
CA LEU A 44 -26.02 19.90 -34.26
C LEU A 44 -24.87 18.94 -33.88
N GLU A 45 -24.73 18.59 -32.60
CA GLU A 45 -23.61 17.78 -32.11
C GLU A 45 -23.76 16.30 -32.52
N GLN A 46 -24.98 15.76 -32.52
CA GLN A 46 -25.24 14.42 -33.07
C GLN A 46 -24.83 14.34 -34.54
N ARG A 47 -25.28 15.32 -35.35
CA ARG A 47 -24.95 15.37 -36.78
C ARG A 47 -23.45 15.53 -37.03
N ARG A 48 -22.76 16.31 -36.20
CA ARG A 48 -21.30 16.44 -36.25
C ARG A 48 -20.59 15.13 -35.92
N ARG A 49 -21.03 14.39 -34.90
CA ARG A 49 -20.41 13.11 -34.52
C ARG A 49 -20.57 12.06 -35.63
N GLU A 50 -21.73 12.02 -36.29
CA GLU A 50 -22.02 11.08 -37.37
C GLU A 50 -21.32 11.41 -38.70
N ALA A 51 -21.37 12.68 -39.13
CA ALA A 51 -20.90 13.10 -40.46
C ALA A 51 -19.52 13.78 -40.46
N GLY A 52 -18.97 14.09 -39.28
CA GLY A 52 -17.79 14.92 -39.13
C GLY A 52 -18.06 16.40 -39.45
N LEU A 53 -17.10 17.28 -39.14
CA LEU A 53 -17.21 18.71 -39.46
C LEU A 53 -17.27 18.99 -40.98
N SER A 54 -16.63 18.15 -41.78
CA SER A 54 -16.63 18.23 -43.25
C SER A 54 -17.92 17.71 -43.89
N GLY A 55 -18.73 16.94 -43.16
CA GLY A 55 -20.03 16.45 -43.59
C GLY A 55 -21.20 17.36 -43.28
N LEU A 56 -20.97 18.47 -42.55
CA LEU A 56 -21.98 19.50 -42.29
C LEU A 56 -22.18 20.37 -43.53
N THR A 57 -23.43 20.68 -43.85
CA THR A 57 -23.73 21.69 -44.88
C THR A 57 -23.18 23.06 -44.46
N PRO A 58 -22.96 24.00 -45.40
CA PRO A 58 -22.48 25.34 -45.06
C PRO A 58 -23.36 26.09 -44.04
N ALA A 59 -24.67 25.82 -44.04
CA ALA A 59 -25.60 26.38 -43.06
C ALA A 59 -25.45 25.73 -41.68
N GLU A 60 -25.36 24.40 -41.60
CA GLU A 60 -25.14 23.68 -40.34
C GLU A 60 -23.79 24.01 -39.73
N TYR A 61 -22.73 24.08 -40.54
CA TYR A 61 -21.40 24.48 -40.09
C TYR A 61 -21.43 25.89 -39.48
N LYS A 62 -22.11 26.84 -40.15
CA LYS A 62 -22.27 28.20 -39.62
C LYS A 62 -23.02 28.22 -38.30
N ASN A 63 -24.16 27.54 -38.22
CA ASN A 63 -24.96 27.46 -36.99
C ASN A 63 -24.14 26.79 -35.86
N TYR A 64 -23.42 25.71 -36.16
CA TYR A 64 -22.55 25.01 -35.22
C TYR A 64 -21.48 25.95 -34.64
N THR A 65 -20.75 26.67 -35.51
CA THR A 65 -19.73 27.63 -35.09
C THR A 65 -20.34 28.77 -34.26
N TYR A 66 -21.50 29.29 -34.66
CA TYR A 66 -22.14 30.38 -33.94
C TYR A 66 -22.58 29.93 -32.53
N THR A 67 -23.16 28.74 -32.40
CA THR A 67 -23.53 28.14 -31.11
C THR A 67 -22.32 27.91 -30.20
N ARG A 68 -21.10 27.72 -30.74
CA ARG A 68 -19.85 27.68 -29.95
C ARG A 68 -19.36 29.05 -29.49
N LEU A 69 -19.69 30.10 -30.24
CA LEU A 69 -19.22 31.47 -29.98
C LEU A 69 -20.17 32.28 -29.10
N ILE A 70 -21.41 31.83 -28.83
CA ILE A 70 -22.39 32.58 -28.02
C ILE A 70 -21.81 32.97 -26.64
N GLY A 71 -21.28 32.00 -25.89
CA GLY A 71 -20.67 32.25 -24.58
C GLY A 71 -19.47 33.20 -24.64
N PRO A 72 -18.44 32.89 -25.46
CA PRO A 72 -17.27 33.76 -25.62
C PRO A 72 -17.58 35.18 -26.11
N VAL A 73 -18.57 35.36 -26.99
CA VAL A 73 -19.01 36.68 -27.46
C VAL A 73 -19.78 37.42 -26.37
N ALA A 74 -20.72 36.76 -25.67
CA ALA A 74 -21.46 37.36 -24.55
C ALA A 74 -20.54 37.79 -23.39
N GLN A 75 -19.49 37.02 -23.13
CA GLN A 75 -18.48 37.29 -22.09
C GLN A 75 -17.35 38.22 -22.58
N ARG A 76 -17.42 38.74 -23.82
CA ARG A 76 -16.39 39.60 -24.45
C ARG A 76 -14.99 38.99 -24.54
N GLN A 77 -14.90 37.66 -24.51
CA GLN A 77 -13.65 36.92 -24.72
C GLN A 77 -13.24 36.89 -26.21
N VAL A 78 -14.22 37.04 -27.11
CA VAL A 78 -13.99 37.21 -28.55
C VAL A 78 -14.38 38.62 -28.97
N SER A 79 -13.40 39.40 -29.42
CA SER A 79 -13.61 40.78 -29.88
C SER A 79 -14.12 40.79 -31.33
N LEU A 80 -15.40 41.11 -31.50
CA LEU A 80 -16.03 41.33 -32.81
C LEU A 80 -16.21 42.84 -33.05
N SER A 81 -16.21 43.26 -34.33
CA SER A 81 -16.62 44.64 -34.65
C SER A 81 -18.11 44.84 -34.33
N ALA A 82 -18.53 46.06 -34.00
CA ALA A 82 -19.93 46.37 -33.68
C ALA A 82 -20.93 45.93 -34.79
N LYS A 83 -20.49 45.94 -36.05
CA LYS A 83 -21.27 45.43 -37.18
C LYS A 83 -21.35 43.90 -37.17
N SER A 84 -20.23 43.22 -36.96
CA SER A 84 -20.15 41.76 -36.91
C SER A 84 -20.91 41.18 -35.72
N GLU A 85 -20.85 41.83 -34.56
CA GLU A 85 -21.57 41.42 -33.36
C GLU A 85 -23.10 41.54 -33.54
N ARG A 86 -23.56 42.63 -34.17
CA ARG A 86 -24.99 42.82 -34.48
C ARG A 86 -25.52 41.74 -35.43
N GLU A 87 -24.76 41.41 -36.48
CA GLU A 87 -25.13 40.33 -37.41
C GLU A 87 -25.04 38.95 -36.76
N PHE A 88 -24.09 38.74 -35.84
CA PHE A 88 -23.97 37.52 -35.04
C PHE A 88 -25.22 37.27 -34.21
N TRP A 89 -25.62 38.23 -33.37
CA TRP A 89 -26.81 38.10 -32.52
C TRP A 89 -28.11 38.03 -33.33
N LYS A 90 -28.20 38.76 -34.44
CA LYS A 90 -29.34 38.65 -35.36
C LYS A 90 -29.47 37.24 -35.94
N HIS A 91 -28.35 36.59 -36.25
CA HIS A 91 -28.35 35.20 -36.71
C HIS A 91 -28.73 34.22 -35.60
N VAL A 92 -28.16 34.37 -34.40
CA VAL A 92 -28.49 33.56 -33.21
C VAL A 92 -30.00 33.58 -32.93
N VAL A 93 -30.63 34.76 -32.94
CA VAL A 93 -32.08 34.92 -32.72
C VAL A 93 -32.88 34.34 -33.87
N ARG A 94 -32.49 34.60 -35.12
CA ARG A 94 -33.24 34.16 -36.30
C ARG A 94 -33.27 32.62 -36.43
N GLU A 95 -32.16 31.96 -36.12
CA GLU A 95 -32.04 30.49 -36.20
C GLU A 95 -32.40 29.80 -34.87
N GLY A 96 -32.75 30.56 -33.82
CA GLY A 96 -33.14 30.02 -32.51
C GLY A 96 -32.04 29.20 -31.82
N LEU A 97 -30.78 29.63 -31.91
CA LEU A 97 -29.65 28.86 -31.38
C LEU A 97 -29.66 28.85 -29.83
N PRO A 98 -29.41 27.69 -29.17
CA PRO A 98 -29.48 27.58 -27.72
C PRO A 98 -28.37 28.40 -27.05
N VAL A 99 -28.77 29.25 -26.11
CA VAL A 99 -27.86 30.18 -25.42
C VAL A 99 -27.05 29.48 -24.34
N GLN A 100 -27.64 28.48 -23.68
CA GLN A 100 -26.96 27.64 -22.69
C GLN A 100 -26.76 26.25 -23.27
N ARG A 101 -25.52 25.78 -23.20
CA ARG A 101 -25.13 24.47 -23.68
C ARG A 101 -24.57 23.69 -22.52
N LEU A 102 -25.05 22.45 -22.38
CA LEU A 102 -24.39 21.51 -21.49
C LEU A 102 -23.08 21.07 -22.14
N ARG A 103 -22.09 20.83 -21.28
CA ARG A 103 -20.82 20.23 -21.70
C ARG A 103 -20.96 18.71 -21.72
N ASP A 104 -20.05 18.07 -22.44
CA ASP A 104 -20.02 16.62 -22.67
C ASP A 104 -19.14 15.89 -21.63
N ASP A 105 -18.48 16.64 -20.74
CA ASP A 105 -17.49 16.16 -19.77
C ASP A 105 -18.04 16.05 -18.34
N TYR A 106 -19.35 16.18 -18.15
CA TYR A 106 -19.96 16.08 -16.84
C TYR A 106 -20.12 14.61 -16.43
N THR A 107 -19.65 14.28 -15.22
CA THR A 107 -19.80 12.96 -14.61
C THR A 107 -20.53 13.08 -13.27
N TRP A 108 -21.37 12.09 -12.95
CA TRP A 108 -22.13 12.05 -11.70
C TRP A 108 -21.31 11.54 -10.50
N GLY A 109 -20.04 11.17 -10.72
CA GLY A 109 -19.16 10.59 -9.72
C GLY A 109 -19.44 9.11 -9.45
N THR A 110 -18.83 8.59 -8.40
CA THR A 110 -18.99 7.20 -7.94
C THR A 110 -19.64 7.15 -6.57
N ASP A 111 -20.37 6.09 -6.29
CA ASP A 111 -20.92 5.81 -4.96
C ASP A 111 -19.90 5.12 -4.04
N ARG A 112 -20.35 4.74 -2.83
CA ARG A 112 -19.55 4.04 -1.81
C ARG A 112 -18.94 2.71 -2.27
N ASN A 113 -19.54 2.07 -3.29
CA ASN A 113 -19.08 0.81 -3.85
C ASN A 113 -18.20 1.00 -5.09
N GLY A 114 -17.86 2.25 -5.44
CA GLY A 114 -17.13 2.60 -6.66
C GLY A 114 -17.99 2.50 -7.94
N GLN A 115 -19.30 2.31 -7.82
CA GLN A 115 -20.20 2.26 -8.97
C GLN A 115 -20.50 3.69 -9.47
N ASN A 116 -20.43 3.89 -10.78
CA ASN A 116 -20.72 5.18 -11.40
C ASN A 116 -22.21 5.53 -11.19
N VAL A 117 -22.49 6.66 -10.53
CA VAL A 117 -23.86 7.13 -10.25
C VAL A 117 -24.66 7.40 -11.53
N GLY A 118 -23.98 7.73 -12.63
CA GLY A 118 -24.57 7.86 -13.96
C GLY A 118 -25.22 6.57 -14.48
N SER A 119 -24.76 5.41 -14.01
CA SER A 119 -25.34 4.11 -14.37
C SER A 119 -26.64 3.78 -13.65
N TYR A 120 -27.05 4.58 -12.66
CA TYR A 120 -28.25 4.31 -11.86
C TYR A 120 -29.50 4.40 -12.71
N THR A 121 -30.52 3.62 -12.34
CA THR A 121 -31.86 3.82 -12.87
C THR A 121 -32.40 5.17 -12.38
N LEU A 122 -33.42 5.70 -13.07
CA LEU A 122 -34.05 6.95 -12.62
C LEU A 122 -34.63 6.83 -11.21
N GLN A 123 -35.18 5.65 -10.87
CA GLN A 123 -35.75 5.39 -9.56
C GLN A 123 -34.67 5.35 -8.47
N ASP A 124 -33.58 4.61 -8.68
CA ASP A 124 -32.49 4.52 -7.68
C ASP A 124 -31.85 5.88 -7.42
N PHE A 125 -31.76 6.71 -8.47
CA PHE A 125 -31.28 8.08 -8.33
C PHE A 125 -32.23 8.98 -7.57
N ASP A 126 -33.55 8.86 -7.80
CA ASP A 126 -34.56 9.62 -7.06
C ASP A 126 -34.55 9.21 -5.57
N GLU A 127 -34.43 7.91 -5.26
CA GLU A 127 -34.26 7.42 -3.88
C GLU A 127 -32.99 7.98 -3.22
N ARG A 128 -31.88 8.03 -3.96
CA ARG A 128 -30.64 8.68 -3.50
C ARG A 128 -30.84 10.18 -3.25
N CYS A 129 -31.53 10.89 -4.13
CA CYS A 129 -31.84 12.31 -3.94
C CYS A 129 -32.74 12.57 -2.73
N ASP A 130 -33.70 11.68 -2.45
CA ASP A 130 -34.54 11.75 -1.27
C ASP A 130 -33.73 11.55 0.01
N GLN A 131 -32.81 10.59 0.02
CA GLN A 131 -31.86 10.39 1.13
C GLN A 131 -30.97 11.62 1.35
N GLN A 132 -30.43 12.23 0.29
CA GLN A 132 -29.63 13.46 0.38
C GLN A 132 -30.46 14.63 0.94
N THR A 133 -31.69 14.79 0.48
CA THR A 133 -32.61 15.85 0.94
C THR A 133 -32.95 15.65 2.41
N ARG A 134 -33.20 14.41 2.82
CA ARG A 134 -33.45 14.04 4.21
C ARG A 134 -32.25 14.35 5.08
N LEU A 135 -31.04 13.94 4.68
CA LEU A 135 -29.81 14.24 5.40
C LEU A 135 -29.63 15.76 5.59
N ALA A 136 -29.81 16.55 4.53
CA ALA A 136 -29.71 18.01 4.60
C ALA A 136 -30.73 18.63 5.58
N ALA A 137 -31.96 18.11 5.63
CA ALA A 137 -32.97 18.56 6.58
C ALA A 137 -32.58 18.22 8.03
N LEU A 138 -32.07 17.01 8.28
CA LEU A 138 -31.59 16.61 9.61
C LEU A 138 -30.39 17.45 10.05
N ASP A 139 -29.46 17.76 9.14
CA ASP A 139 -28.31 18.63 9.41
C ASP A 139 -28.74 20.05 9.83
N ILE A 140 -29.76 20.62 9.19
CA ILE A 140 -30.33 21.91 9.60
C ILE A 140 -30.88 21.83 11.03
N LEU A 141 -31.66 20.79 11.32
CA LEU A 141 -32.24 20.58 12.65
C LEU A 141 -31.17 20.36 13.72
N HIS A 142 -30.11 19.60 13.41
CA HIS A 142 -28.95 19.40 14.28
C HIS A 142 -28.26 20.73 14.62
N ARG A 143 -27.99 21.58 13.62
CA ARG A 143 -27.40 22.92 13.83
C ARG A 143 -28.29 23.81 14.69
N CYS A 144 -29.61 23.76 14.47
CA CYS A 144 -30.57 24.49 15.31
C CYS A 144 -30.53 24.00 16.77
N PHE A 145 -30.42 22.69 17.00
CA PHE A 145 -30.23 22.13 18.34
C PHE A 145 -28.95 22.64 19.00
N LEU A 146 -27.80 22.58 18.31
CA LEU A 146 -26.51 23.07 18.84
C LEU A 146 -26.60 24.55 19.25
N SER A 147 -27.14 25.39 18.36
CA SER A 147 -27.34 26.82 18.62
C SER A 147 -28.32 27.09 19.78
N SER A 148 -29.29 26.20 20.00
CA SER A 148 -30.23 26.30 21.13
C SER A 148 -29.56 25.88 22.44
N ARG A 149 -28.84 24.76 22.43
CA ARG A 149 -28.07 24.25 23.58
C ARG A 149 -27.04 25.26 24.08
N GLU A 150 -26.28 25.87 23.18
CA GLU A 150 -25.31 26.93 23.52
C GLU A 150 -25.97 28.11 24.23
N ARG A 151 -27.14 28.56 23.76
CA ARG A 151 -27.90 29.66 24.38
C ARG A 151 -28.43 29.28 25.76
N THR A 152 -28.94 28.07 25.92
CA THR A 152 -29.44 27.56 27.21
C THR A 152 -28.32 27.47 28.24
N ILE A 153 -27.16 26.93 27.86
CA ILE A 153 -25.98 26.84 28.71
C ILE A 153 -25.47 28.23 29.08
N ALA A 154 -25.41 29.17 28.13
CA ALA A 154 -25.00 30.56 28.39
C ALA A 154 -25.93 31.30 29.37
N GLN A 155 -27.19 30.86 29.48
CA GLN A 155 -28.19 31.39 30.42
C GLN A 155 -28.20 30.64 31.76
N GLY A 156 -27.31 29.66 31.96
CA GLY A 156 -27.23 28.86 33.18
C GLY A 156 -28.34 27.81 33.31
N GLY A 157 -29.02 27.48 32.21
CA GLY A 157 -30.04 26.43 32.15
C GLY A 157 -29.48 25.10 31.65
N ASP A 158 -30.25 24.02 31.83
CA ASP A 158 -29.96 22.69 31.29
C ASP A 158 -30.96 22.33 30.17
N VAL A 159 -30.54 21.50 29.23
CA VAL A 159 -31.41 21.07 28.11
C VAL A 159 -32.29 19.91 28.59
N GLU A 160 -33.58 19.97 28.28
CA GLU A 160 -34.53 18.92 28.67
C GLU A 160 -34.11 17.54 28.13
N ALA A 161 -34.19 16.51 28.97
CA ALA A 161 -33.78 15.15 28.63
C ALA A 161 -34.49 14.58 27.40
N GLN A 162 -35.76 14.96 27.18
CA GLN A 162 -36.51 14.54 25.99
C GLN A 162 -35.91 15.11 24.69
N VAL A 163 -35.47 16.36 24.70
CA VAL A 163 -34.85 17.02 23.53
C VAL A 163 -33.49 16.39 23.22
N ILE A 164 -32.76 15.94 24.24
CA ILE A 164 -31.51 15.18 24.08
C ILE A 164 -31.80 13.82 23.44
N GLU A 165 -32.82 13.08 23.88
CA GLU A 165 -33.16 11.78 23.27
C GLU A 165 -33.64 11.92 21.81
N GLU A 166 -34.42 12.95 21.49
CA GLU A 166 -34.82 13.27 20.11
C GLU A 166 -33.60 13.63 19.24
N GLU A 167 -32.62 14.32 19.81
CA GLU A 167 -31.37 14.64 19.16
C GLU A 167 -30.49 13.40 18.91
N LYS A 168 -30.42 12.46 19.87
CA LYS A 168 -29.71 11.19 19.69
C LYS A 168 -30.30 10.35 18.55
N ALA A 169 -31.63 10.26 18.50
CA ALA A 169 -32.32 9.58 17.41
C ALA A 169 -32.01 10.23 16.05
N ARG A 170 -31.97 11.57 16.00
CA ARG A 170 -31.62 12.33 14.80
C ARG A 170 -30.21 12.03 14.32
N ARG A 171 -29.22 12.04 15.21
CA ARG A 171 -27.82 11.78 14.86
C ARG A 171 -27.59 10.34 14.41
N LYS A 172 -28.26 9.37 15.02
CA LYS A 172 -28.25 7.98 14.57
C LYS A 172 -28.76 7.84 13.13
N GLU A 173 -29.83 8.56 12.80
CA GLU A 173 -30.39 8.58 11.45
C GLU A 173 -29.44 9.28 10.45
N MET A 174 -28.81 10.39 10.84
CA MET A 174 -27.81 11.08 10.04
C MET A 174 -26.60 10.19 9.74
N ALA A 175 -26.09 9.47 10.73
CA ALA A 175 -24.97 8.55 10.57
C ALA A 175 -25.31 7.41 9.59
N SER A 176 -26.52 6.83 9.70
CA SER A 176 -27.00 5.82 8.74
C SER A 176 -27.07 6.39 7.32
N LEU A 177 -27.62 7.59 7.14
CA LEU A 177 -27.75 8.22 5.82
C LEU A 177 -26.40 8.60 5.22
N ARG A 178 -25.44 9.09 6.00
CA ARG A 178 -24.08 9.39 5.53
C ARG A 178 -23.33 8.13 5.10
N HIS A 179 -23.45 7.06 5.88
CA HIS A 179 -22.90 5.76 5.51
C HIS A 179 -23.53 5.21 4.22
N ASP A 180 -24.84 5.32 4.07
CA ASP A 180 -25.55 4.83 2.87
C ASP A 180 -25.26 5.66 1.62
N LEU A 181 -25.12 6.97 1.76
CA LEU A 181 -24.88 7.88 0.62
C LEU A 181 -23.41 7.93 0.18
N TYR A 182 -22.49 7.92 1.13
CA TYR A 182 -21.08 8.29 0.91
C TYR A 182 -20.08 7.29 1.48
N GLY A 183 -20.52 6.32 2.29
CA GLY A 183 -19.61 5.41 2.98
C GLY A 183 -18.83 6.07 4.12
N GLU A 184 -19.23 7.27 4.55
CA GLU A 184 -18.60 8.02 5.65
C GLU A 184 -19.02 7.43 7.01
N TYR A 185 -18.02 7.17 7.87
CA TYR A 185 -18.25 7.01 9.31
C TYR A 185 -18.53 8.39 9.92
N SER A 186 -19.38 8.48 10.95
CA SER A 186 -19.72 9.76 11.62
C SER A 186 -18.44 10.52 11.99
N GLU A 187 -18.24 11.73 11.46
CA GLU A 187 -17.03 12.55 11.66
C GLU A 187 -16.74 12.90 13.14
N SER A 188 -17.68 12.65 14.06
CA SER A 188 -17.47 12.89 15.50
C SER A 188 -18.10 11.80 16.36
N LEU A 189 -17.31 11.24 17.28
CA LEU A 189 -17.75 10.26 18.28
C LEU A 189 -18.77 10.86 19.26
N ALA A 190 -18.66 12.16 19.56
CA ALA A 190 -19.64 12.88 20.37
C ALA A 190 -21.03 13.00 19.71
N ALA A 191 -21.13 12.75 18.40
CA ALA A 191 -22.41 12.70 17.70
C ALA A 191 -23.08 11.33 17.80
N GLU A 192 -22.35 10.28 18.16
CA GLU A 192 -22.86 8.91 18.22
C GLU A 192 -23.47 8.58 19.59
N PRO A 193 -24.75 8.17 19.66
CA PRO A 193 -25.42 7.90 20.96
C PRO A 193 -24.75 6.80 21.80
N GLU A 194 -23.96 5.93 21.18
CA GLU A 194 -23.22 4.88 21.89
C GLU A 194 -22.02 5.42 22.69
N TRP A 195 -21.69 6.71 22.59
CA TRP A 195 -20.60 7.35 23.31
C TRP A 195 -21.09 8.38 24.34
N ASP A 196 -22.40 8.56 24.52
CA ASP A 196 -23.00 9.54 25.45
C ASP A 196 -22.63 9.30 26.93
N ASP A 197 -22.32 8.05 27.29
CA ASP A 197 -21.90 7.67 28.65
C ASP A 197 -20.41 7.90 28.92
N VAL A 198 -19.62 8.24 27.89
CA VAL A 198 -18.17 8.42 27.97
C VAL A 198 -17.84 9.91 27.93
N MET A 199 -17.18 10.39 28.99
CA MET A 199 -16.63 11.74 29.01
C MET A 199 -15.20 11.72 28.43
N PRO A 200 -14.92 12.38 27.29
CA PRO A 200 -13.61 12.35 26.66
C PRO A 200 -12.54 13.01 27.55
N VAL A 201 -11.33 12.44 27.55
CA VAL A 201 -10.18 12.94 28.34
C VAL A 201 -9.13 13.54 27.39
N PRO A 202 -9.10 14.88 27.21
CA PRO A 202 -8.20 15.56 26.27
C PRO A 202 -6.73 15.42 26.64
N LEU A 203 -5.84 15.72 25.68
CA LEU A 203 -4.41 15.71 25.95
C LEU A 203 -4.03 17.02 26.63
N GLU A 204 -3.56 16.95 27.87
CA GLU A 204 -3.02 18.13 28.56
C GLU A 204 -1.51 18.19 28.36
N GLU A 205 -1.06 19.14 27.54
CA GLU A 205 0.35 19.47 27.35
C GLU A 205 0.65 20.85 27.96
N PRO A 206 1.79 21.03 28.64
CA PRO A 206 2.25 22.34 29.09
C PRO A 206 2.40 23.36 27.95
N ASP A 207 2.21 24.65 28.23
CA ASP A 207 2.37 25.72 27.23
C ASP A 207 3.79 25.78 26.62
N ASP A 208 4.80 25.31 27.35
CA ASP A 208 6.20 25.23 26.94
C ASP A 208 6.61 23.85 26.40
N ALA A 209 5.63 22.99 26.07
CA ALA A 209 5.89 21.67 25.51
C ALA A 209 6.71 21.75 24.22
N LEU A 210 7.85 21.04 24.21
CA LEU A 210 8.68 20.89 23.02
C LEU A 210 8.05 19.87 22.06
N ALA A 211 8.10 20.17 20.76
CA ALA A 211 7.59 19.30 19.69
C ALA A 211 6.08 18.97 19.77
N ARG A 212 5.28 19.91 20.29
CA ARG A 212 3.81 19.81 20.26
C ARG A 212 3.30 19.60 18.83
N ILE A 213 2.47 18.57 18.65
CA ILE A 213 1.86 18.24 17.36
C ILE A 213 0.52 18.97 17.28
N ALA A 214 0.29 19.68 16.17
CA ALA A 214 -1.04 20.21 15.85
C ALA A 214 -1.89 19.08 15.26
N TYR A 215 -2.52 18.29 16.14
CA TYR A 215 -3.34 17.16 15.73
C TYR A 215 -4.60 17.62 14.96
N PRO A 216 -5.03 16.87 13.93
CA PRO A 216 -6.37 17.03 13.37
C PRO A 216 -7.44 16.81 14.45
N GLU A 217 -8.56 17.55 14.36
CA GLU A 217 -9.66 17.49 15.35
C GLU A 217 -10.19 16.07 15.53
N GLU A 218 -10.35 15.32 14.44
CA GLU A 218 -10.77 13.90 14.44
C GLU A 218 -9.83 13.02 15.28
N TYR A 219 -8.51 13.18 15.09
CA TYR A 219 -7.52 12.40 15.83
C TYR A 219 -7.50 12.76 17.32
N GLU A 220 -7.63 14.05 17.63
CA GLU A 220 -7.70 14.53 19.01
C GLU A 220 -8.95 14.02 19.73
N GLU A 221 -10.12 14.04 19.07
CA GLU A 221 -11.36 13.51 19.61
C GLU A 221 -11.24 11.99 19.86
N ALA A 222 -10.83 11.22 18.84
CA ALA A 222 -10.68 9.78 18.95
C ALA A 222 -9.73 9.37 20.09
N LEU A 223 -8.59 10.05 20.23
CA LEU A 223 -7.68 9.82 21.34
C LEU A 223 -8.29 10.19 22.70
N SER A 224 -9.11 11.24 22.76
CA SER A 224 -9.72 11.68 24.01
C SER A 224 -10.74 10.65 24.53
N TYR A 225 -11.56 10.09 23.64
CA TYR A 225 -12.43 8.96 23.96
C TYR A 225 -11.63 7.70 24.30
N LEU A 226 -10.55 7.43 23.56
CA LEU A 226 -9.71 6.26 23.81
C LEU A 226 -9.08 6.32 25.21
N ARG A 227 -8.56 7.48 25.63
CA ARG A 227 -8.02 7.67 26.98
C ARG A 227 -9.07 7.43 28.05
N ALA A 228 -10.31 7.90 27.85
CA ALA A 228 -11.41 7.67 28.78
C ALA A 228 -11.71 6.16 28.94
N CYS A 229 -11.86 5.43 27.83
CA CYS A 229 -12.10 3.99 27.83
C CYS A 229 -10.94 3.20 28.45
N MET A 230 -9.70 3.58 28.13
CA MET A 230 -8.50 2.97 28.71
C MET A 230 -8.41 3.20 30.22
N ALA A 231 -8.73 4.40 30.70
CA ALA A 231 -8.76 4.73 32.13
C ALA A 231 -9.84 3.93 32.87
N ALA A 232 -11.01 3.75 32.25
CA ALA A 232 -12.08 2.89 32.75
C ALA A 232 -11.78 1.39 32.62
N GLN A 233 -10.68 1.03 31.94
CA GLN A 233 -10.34 -0.34 31.55
C GLN A 233 -11.46 -1.07 30.81
N GLU A 234 -12.27 -0.34 30.05
CA GLU A 234 -13.40 -0.92 29.31
C GLU A 234 -12.88 -1.91 28.26
N CYS A 235 -13.48 -3.10 28.17
CA CYS A 235 -13.26 -4.02 27.07
C CYS A 235 -14.61 -4.28 26.40
N SER A 236 -14.87 -3.63 25.26
CA SER A 236 -16.15 -3.71 24.56
C SER A 236 -15.98 -3.68 23.03
N PRO A 237 -16.99 -4.11 22.26
CA PRO A 237 -16.96 -3.99 20.80
C PRO A 237 -16.82 -2.55 20.28
N ARG A 238 -17.36 -1.55 20.99
CA ARG A 238 -17.17 -0.13 20.61
C ARG A 238 -15.72 0.32 20.80
N CYS A 239 -15.08 -0.13 21.88
CA CYS A 239 -13.65 0.13 22.10
C CYS A 239 -12.79 -0.54 21.02
N LEU A 240 -13.16 -1.73 20.56
CA LEU A 240 -12.45 -2.41 19.46
C LEU A 240 -12.49 -1.57 18.17
N ARG A 241 -13.69 -1.09 17.77
CA ARG A 241 -13.84 -0.19 16.60
C ARG A 241 -13.06 1.11 16.78
N LEU A 242 -13.07 1.68 17.99
CA LEU A 242 -12.28 2.87 18.28
C LEU A 242 -10.77 2.62 18.10
N THR A 243 -10.26 1.47 18.55
CA THR A 243 -8.84 1.14 18.33
C THR A 243 -8.50 1.01 16.85
N GLU A 244 -9.39 0.42 16.05
CA GLU A 244 -9.22 0.31 14.60
C GLU A 244 -9.15 1.70 13.94
N HIS A 245 -10.06 2.60 14.31
CA HIS A 245 -10.08 3.97 13.81
C HIS A 245 -8.82 4.76 14.19
N VAL A 246 -8.33 4.62 15.43
CA VAL A 246 -7.07 5.28 15.83
C VAL A 246 -5.87 4.67 15.11
N ILE A 247 -5.86 3.35 14.86
CA ILE A 247 -4.80 2.66 14.12
C ILE A 247 -4.76 3.09 12.65
N SER A 248 -5.91 3.31 12.00
CA SER A 248 -5.93 3.78 10.62
C SER A 248 -5.31 5.18 10.46
N MET A 249 -5.42 6.03 11.48
CA MET A 249 -4.78 7.35 11.52
C MET A 249 -3.31 7.31 11.96
N ASN A 250 -2.97 6.46 12.93
CA ASN A 250 -1.61 6.30 13.45
C ASN A 250 -1.30 4.83 13.81
N PRO A 251 -0.85 4.03 12.83
CA PRO A 251 -0.56 2.61 13.04
C PRO A 251 0.69 2.39 13.91
N ALA A 252 1.49 3.42 14.20
CA ALA A 252 2.66 3.31 15.07
C ALA A 252 2.33 3.47 16.57
N HIS A 253 1.07 3.78 16.92
CA HIS A 253 0.69 4.03 18.30
C HIS A 253 0.62 2.74 19.14
N TYR A 254 1.76 2.31 19.68
CA TYR A 254 1.92 1.03 20.39
C TYR A 254 0.93 0.79 21.54
N THR A 255 0.56 1.82 22.30
CA THR A 255 -0.43 1.71 23.38
C THR A 255 -1.81 1.25 22.88
N VAL A 256 -2.22 1.70 21.69
CA VAL A 256 -3.52 1.33 21.09
C VAL A 256 -3.51 -0.16 20.74
N TRP A 257 -2.41 -0.66 20.18
CA TRP A 257 -2.23 -2.08 19.85
C TRP A 257 -2.30 -2.97 21.09
N LEU A 258 -1.63 -2.59 22.18
CA LEU A 258 -1.71 -3.33 23.44
C LEU A 258 -3.14 -3.36 23.99
N TYR A 259 -3.84 -2.24 23.91
CA TYR A 259 -5.24 -2.15 24.35
C TYR A 259 -6.18 -2.97 23.45
N ARG A 260 -5.99 -2.94 22.12
CA ARG A 260 -6.70 -3.77 21.15
C ARG A 260 -6.54 -5.26 21.46
N PHE A 261 -5.29 -5.71 21.68
CA PHE A 261 -5.02 -7.10 22.08
C PHE A 261 -5.68 -7.47 23.42
N LYS A 262 -5.68 -6.55 24.40
CA LYS A 262 -6.40 -6.74 25.67
C LYS A 262 -7.90 -6.94 25.43
N ILE A 263 -8.52 -6.15 24.57
CA ILE A 263 -9.95 -6.27 24.24
C ILE A 263 -10.24 -7.63 23.62
N ILE A 264 -9.47 -8.02 22.59
CA ILE A 264 -9.61 -9.30 21.88
C ILE A 264 -9.48 -10.49 22.84
N SER A 265 -8.45 -10.49 23.68
CA SER A 265 -8.21 -11.58 24.63
C SER A 265 -9.25 -11.61 25.75
N THR A 266 -9.71 -10.46 26.25
CA THR A 266 -10.74 -10.38 27.30
C THR A 266 -12.10 -10.84 26.82
N LEU A 267 -12.49 -10.43 25.61
CA LEU A 267 -13.78 -10.78 25.00
C LEU A 267 -13.76 -12.14 24.29
N ASN A 268 -12.58 -12.77 24.19
CA ASN A 268 -12.33 -14.03 23.48
C ASN A 268 -12.85 -13.99 22.03
N LEU A 269 -12.52 -12.91 21.32
CA LEU A 269 -12.92 -12.70 19.93
C LEU A 269 -12.16 -13.63 18.98
N SER A 270 -12.68 -13.81 17.76
CA SER A 270 -12.07 -14.65 16.74
C SER A 270 -10.71 -14.11 16.32
N VAL A 271 -9.64 -14.84 16.64
CA VAL A 271 -8.29 -14.50 16.19
C VAL A 271 -8.16 -14.62 14.67
N ALA A 272 -8.91 -15.53 14.05
CA ALA A 272 -8.91 -15.68 12.59
C ALA A 272 -9.46 -14.42 11.89
N GLU A 273 -10.53 -13.82 12.42
CA GLU A 273 -11.09 -12.57 11.89
C GLU A 273 -10.12 -11.40 12.10
N GLU A 274 -9.46 -11.34 13.27
CA GLU A 274 -8.46 -10.30 13.54
C GLU A 274 -7.23 -10.44 12.64
N ILE A 275 -6.76 -11.66 12.36
CA ILE A 275 -5.65 -11.90 11.43
C ILE A 275 -6.01 -11.41 10.03
N GLU A 276 -7.24 -11.65 9.58
CA GLU A 276 -7.69 -11.18 8.27
C GLU A 276 -7.74 -9.65 8.18
N TRP A 277 -8.26 -8.99 9.21
CA TRP A 277 -8.17 -7.53 9.32
C TRP A 277 -6.71 -7.05 9.32
N LEU A 278 -5.84 -7.70 10.10
CA LEU A 278 -4.43 -7.34 10.22
C LEU A 278 -3.67 -7.55 8.90
N ASN A 279 -4.07 -8.51 8.06
CA ASN A 279 -3.50 -8.70 6.72
C ASN A 279 -3.66 -7.43 5.87
N GLN A 280 -4.84 -6.80 5.90
CA GLN A 280 -5.10 -5.54 5.18
C GLN A 280 -4.25 -4.40 5.75
N VAL A 281 -4.25 -4.22 7.07
CA VAL A 281 -3.47 -3.16 7.73
C VAL A 281 -1.97 -3.30 7.44
N ALA A 282 -1.46 -4.54 7.38
CA ALA A 282 -0.06 -4.84 7.09
C ALA A 282 0.32 -4.53 5.62
N LEU A 283 -0.56 -4.79 4.66
CA LEU A 283 -0.35 -4.44 3.25
C LEU A 283 -0.30 -2.93 3.06
N ASP A 284 -1.14 -2.18 3.78
CA ASP A 284 -1.12 -0.72 3.77
C ASP A 284 0.10 -0.12 4.50
N ASN A 285 0.70 -0.89 5.42
CA ASN A 285 1.76 -0.42 6.33
C ASN A 285 2.93 -1.40 6.44
N LEU A 286 3.61 -1.67 5.31
CA LEU A 286 4.66 -2.68 5.19
C LEU A 286 5.79 -2.60 6.24
N LYS A 287 6.09 -1.40 6.77
CA LYS A 287 7.22 -1.14 7.68
C LYS A 287 6.77 -0.62 9.05
N ASN A 288 6.08 -1.47 9.81
CA ASN A 288 5.54 -1.11 11.11
C ASN A 288 5.82 -2.21 12.16
N TYR A 289 6.48 -1.86 13.27
CA TYR A 289 6.80 -2.82 14.34
C TYR A 289 5.58 -3.37 15.05
N GLN A 290 4.58 -2.52 15.28
CA GLN A 290 3.41 -2.86 16.09
C GLN A 290 2.54 -3.92 15.41
N ILE A 291 2.41 -3.88 14.08
CA ILE A 291 1.66 -4.88 13.29
C ILE A 291 2.26 -6.27 13.49
N TRP A 292 3.57 -6.43 13.28
CA TRP A 292 4.23 -7.73 13.39
C TRP A 292 4.27 -8.23 14.84
N HIS A 293 4.41 -7.32 15.80
CA HIS A 293 4.33 -7.68 17.21
C HIS A 293 2.91 -8.11 17.62
N HIS A 294 1.88 -7.39 17.18
CA HIS A 294 0.48 -7.76 17.42
C HIS A 294 0.16 -9.13 16.82
N ARG A 295 0.67 -9.40 15.60
CA ARG A 295 0.55 -10.72 14.97
C ARG A 295 1.21 -11.83 15.80
N GLN A 296 2.37 -11.59 16.41
CA GLN A 296 2.99 -12.55 17.32
C GLN A 296 2.12 -12.80 18.56
N LEU A 297 1.60 -11.74 19.21
CA LEU A 297 0.74 -11.85 20.38
C LEU A 297 -0.53 -12.66 20.08
N LEU A 298 -1.16 -12.42 18.93
CA LEU A 298 -2.33 -13.18 18.48
C LEU A 298 -2.01 -14.67 18.33
N LEU A 299 -0.87 -15.01 17.72
CA LEU A 299 -0.45 -16.41 17.58
C LEU A 299 -0.08 -17.05 18.90
N ASP A 300 0.60 -16.32 19.79
CA ASP A 300 0.93 -16.81 21.13
C ASP A 300 -0.33 -17.12 21.95
N PHE A 301 -1.37 -16.31 21.79
CA PHE A 301 -2.67 -16.53 22.43
C PHE A 301 -3.48 -17.66 21.78
N TYR A 302 -3.47 -17.74 20.45
CA TYR A 302 -4.31 -18.67 19.69
C TYR A 302 -3.74 -20.08 19.61
N TYR A 303 -2.42 -20.22 19.41
CA TYR A 303 -1.78 -21.52 19.21
C TYR A 303 -2.09 -22.55 20.31
N PRO A 304 -2.04 -22.21 21.63
CA PRO A 304 -2.40 -23.16 22.69
C PRO A 304 -3.83 -23.72 22.57
N THR A 305 -4.75 -22.97 21.96
CA THR A 305 -6.15 -23.40 21.79
C THR A 305 -6.32 -24.43 20.68
N ILE A 306 -5.43 -24.45 19.69
CA ILE A 306 -5.46 -25.36 18.54
C ILE A 306 -4.34 -26.40 18.55
N ALA A 307 -3.40 -26.35 19.50
CA ALA A 307 -2.19 -27.17 19.50
C ALA A 307 -2.44 -28.69 19.45
N ALA A 308 -3.60 -29.15 19.95
CA ALA A 308 -3.99 -30.56 19.90
C ALA A 308 -4.58 -30.99 18.54
N ASP A 309 -4.98 -30.04 17.69
CA ASP A 309 -5.54 -30.26 16.37
C ASP A 309 -4.49 -30.01 15.29
N ALA A 310 -3.91 -31.09 14.78
CA ALA A 310 -2.85 -31.03 13.78
C ALA A 310 -3.31 -30.41 12.45
N ASP A 311 -4.58 -30.58 12.08
CA ASP A 311 -5.12 -30.02 10.84
C ASP A 311 -5.32 -28.51 10.97
N ALA A 312 -5.81 -28.03 12.12
CA ALA A 312 -5.93 -26.61 12.42
C ALA A 312 -4.55 -25.92 12.45
N VAL A 313 -3.54 -26.53 13.09
CA VAL A 313 -2.17 -26.00 13.11
C VAL A 313 -1.58 -25.94 11.70
N LYS A 314 -1.81 -26.97 10.87
CA LYS A 314 -1.35 -26.99 9.48
C LYS A 314 -2.04 -25.93 8.62
N GLN A 315 -3.33 -25.69 8.84
CA GLN A 315 -4.08 -24.63 8.16
C GLN A 315 -3.55 -23.25 8.54
N LEU A 316 -3.31 -23.01 9.84
CA LEU A 316 -2.70 -21.76 10.31
C LEU A 316 -1.31 -21.57 9.71
N ALA A 317 -0.45 -22.59 9.77
CA ALA A 317 0.89 -22.53 9.18
C ALA A 317 0.85 -22.15 7.71
N LYS A 318 -0.04 -22.79 6.93
CA LYS A 318 -0.21 -22.47 5.51
C LYS A 318 -0.67 -21.02 5.30
N SER A 319 -1.71 -20.59 6.02
CA SER A 319 -2.24 -19.23 5.92
C SER A 319 -1.18 -18.18 6.23
N GLU A 320 -0.38 -18.40 7.28
CA GLU A 320 0.71 -17.51 7.67
C GLU A 320 1.85 -17.50 6.64
N THR A 321 2.27 -18.66 6.14
CA THR A 321 3.34 -18.74 5.13
C THR A 321 2.92 -18.11 3.80
N ASP A 322 1.65 -18.27 3.40
CA ASP A 322 1.09 -17.70 2.18
C ASP A 322 1.07 -16.16 2.30
N PHE A 323 0.58 -15.62 3.42
CA PHE A 323 0.56 -14.18 3.67
C PHE A 323 1.97 -13.57 3.71
N ILE A 324 2.93 -14.23 4.37
CA ILE A 324 4.32 -13.79 4.37
C ILE A 324 4.89 -13.75 2.95
N ALA A 325 4.58 -14.75 2.12
CA ALA A 325 5.01 -14.75 0.72
C ALA A 325 4.47 -13.53 -0.02
N THR A 326 3.18 -13.19 0.16
CA THR A 326 2.58 -11.96 -0.41
C THR A 326 3.33 -10.69 0.03
N ILE A 327 3.65 -10.53 1.31
CA ILE A 327 4.38 -9.33 1.77
C ILE A 327 5.82 -9.30 1.20
N LEU A 328 6.48 -10.46 1.06
CA LEU A 328 7.82 -10.53 0.49
C LEU A 328 7.86 -10.36 -1.02
N GLU A 329 6.74 -10.54 -1.72
CA GLU A 329 6.60 -10.13 -3.13
C GLU A 329 6.68 -8.60 -3.27
N GLU A 330 6.13 -7.85 -2.32
CA GLU A 330 6.21 -6.38 -2.26
C GLU A 330 7.59 -5.87 -1.80
N ASP A 331 8.15 -6.46 -0.74
CA ASP A 331 9.49 -6.15 -0.24
C ASP A 331 10.24 -7.41 0.19
N THR A 332 10.99 -8.00 -0.75
CA THR A 332 11.79 -9.22 -0.56
C THR A 332 12.83 -9.15 0.58
N LYS A 333 13.10 -7.96 1.11
CA LYS A 333 14.12 -7.70 2.15
C LYS A 333 13.51 -7.11 3.42
N ASN A 334 12.19 -7.16 3.58
CA ASN A 334 11.51 -6.66 4.76
C ASN A 334 11.97 -7.38 6.04
N TYR A 335 12.67 -6.65 6.90
CA TYR A 335 13.29 -7.21 8.10
C TYR A 335 12.27 -7.76 9.11
N HIS A 336 11.13 -7.07 9.28
CA HIS A 336 10.09 -7.51 10.21
C HIS A 336 9.52 -8.86 9.78
N VAL A 337 9.29 -9.01 8.48
CA VAL A 337 8.70 -10.22 7.90
C VAL A 337 9.65 -11.41 8.02
N TRP A 338 10.94 -11.23 7.72
CA TRP A 338 11.94 -12.28 7.89
C TRP A 338 12.11 -12.68 9.36
N SER A 339 12.12 -11.72 10.28
CA SER A 339 12.17 -12.00 11.73
C SER A 339 10.92 -12.75 12.20
N TYR A 340 9.73 -12.35 11.72
CA TYR A 340 8.48 -13.03 12.03
C TYR A 340 8.44 -14.45 11.44
N ARG A 341 8.96 -14.65 10.22
CA ARG A 341 9.05 -15.97 9.59
C ARG A 341 9.93 -16.93 10.39
N GLN A 342 11.07 -16.47 10.94
CA GLN A 342 11.89 -17.28 11.86
C GLN A 342 11.12 -17.67 13.12
N TYR A 343 10.38 -16.72 13.71
CA TYR A 343 9.49 -17.01 14.84
C TYR A 343 8.45 -18.08 14.49
N LEU A 344 7.84 -18.05 13.31
CA LEU A 344 6.89 -19.08 12.88
C LEU A 344 7.54 -20.45 12.72
N VAL A 345 8.76 -20.51 12.19
CA VAL A 345 9.50 -21.77 12.05
C VAL A 345 9.67 -22.43 13.42
N ASP A 346 10.10 -21.68 14.43
CA ASP A 346 10.20 -22.16 15.80
C ASP A 346 8.82 -22.53 16.38
N LYS A 347 7.84 -21.60 16.28
CA LYS A 347 6.53 -21.70 16.93
C LYS A 347 5.67 -22.85 16.41
N LEU A 348 5.67 -23.05 15.08
CA LEU A 348 4.83 -24.02 14.39
C LEU A 348 5.63 -25.26 13.93
N GLY A 349 6.93 -25.32 14.23
CA GLY A 349 7.79 -26.45 13.86
C GLY A 349 8.02 -26.58 12.36
N LEU A 350 8.17 -25.46 11.64
CA LEU A 350 8.30 -25.43 10.17
C LEU A 350 9.74 -25.71 9.68
N TRP A 351 10.46 -26.59 10.39
CA TRP A 351 11.77 -27.10 10.00
C TRP A 351 11.64 -28.14 8.87
N THR A 352 11.02 -27.74 7.76
CA THR A 352 10.61 -28.65 6.69
C THR A 352 11.42 -28.45 5.42
N ALA A 353 11.46 -29.50 4.58
CA ALA A 353 12.08 -29.42 3.26
C ALA A 353 11.42 -28.35 2.37
N SER A 354 10.10 -28.14 2.50
CA SER A 354 9.37 -27.12 1.74
C SER A 354 9.81 -25.70 2.09
N GLU A 355 10.09 -25.43 3.37
CA GLU A 355 10.57 -24.11 3.81
C GLU A 355 12.00 -23.84 3.30
N LEU A 356 12.85 -24.88 3.29
CA LEU A 356 14.19 -24.79 2.70
C LEU A 356 14.14 -24.58 1.18
N GLU A 357 13.27 -25.29 0.46
CA GLU A 357 13.06 -25.16 -0.99
C GLU A 357 12.51 -23.77 -1.37
N TRP A 358 11.55 -23.26 -0.59
CA TRP A 358 11.02 -21.92 -0.78
C TRP A 358 12.12 -20.86 -0.56
N THR A 359 12.94 -21.03 0.47
CA THR A 359 14.09 -20.14 0.73
C THR A 359 15.11 -20.19 -0.39
N GLU A 360 15.36 -21.37 -0.96
CA GLU A 360 16.21 -21.54 -2.13
C GLU A 360 15.64 -20.82 -3.35
N THR A 361 14.33 -20.88 -3.58
CA THR A 361 13.66 -20.13 -4.65
C THR A 361 13.86 -18.62 -4.49
N MET A 362 13.81 -18.11 -3.25
CA MET A 362 14.10 -16.69 -2.97
C MET A 362 15.54 -16.30 -3.31
N ILE A 363 16.51 -17.19 -3.07
CA ILE A 363 17.91 -17.00 -3.46
C ILE A 363 18.06 -17.12 -4.98
N ASP A 364 17.32 -17.99 -5.65
CA ASP A 364 17.36 -18.14 -7.10
C ASP A 364 16.82 -16.92 -7.83
N ASN A 365 15.76 -16.32 -7.30
CA ASN A 365 15.17 -15.10 -7.83
C ASN A 365 16.09 -13.88 -7.63
N ASP A 366 16.73 -13.74 -6.46
CA ASP A 366 17.78 -12.75 -6.21
C ASP A 366 18.92 -13.36 -5.39
N VAL A 367 20.00 -13.78 -6.09
CA VAL A 367 21.18 -14.38 -5.43
C VAL A 367 21.86 -13.41 -4.46
N ARG A 368 21.59 -12.10 -4.54
CA ARG A 368 22.12 -11.08 -3.63
C ARG A 368 21.20 -10.81 -2.44
N ASN A 369 20.05 -11.48 -2.31
CA ASN A 369 19.15 -11.33 -1.19
C ASN A 369 19.74 -11.93 0.11
N ASN A 370 20.48 -11.12 0.86
CA ASN A 370 21.12 -11.54 2.10
C ASN A 370 20.12 -12.01 3.17
N SER A 371 18.87 -11.53 3.15
CA SER A 371 17.84 -11.99 4.09
C SER A 371 17.49 -13.46 3.84
N ALA A 372 17.36 -13.87 2.57
CA ALA A 372 17.15 -15.27 2.21
C ALA A 372 18.35 -16.16 2.55
N TRP A 373 19.58 -15.68 2.31
CA TRP A 373 20.81 -16.38 2.76
C TRP A 373 20.86 -16.56 4.28
N SER A 374 20.50 -15.51 5.03
CA SER A 374 20.43 -15.55 6.49
C SER A 374 19.36 -16.52 6.98
N HIS A 375 18.20 -16.56 6.31
CA HIS A 375 17.13 -17.50 6.66
C HIS A 375 17.52 -18.94 6.34
N ARG A 376 18.20 -19.19 5.21
CA ARG A 376 18.75 -20.52 4.91
C ARG A 376 19.74 -20.98 5.99
N PHE A 377 20.63 -20.08 6.42
CA PHE A 377 21.59 -20.38 7.48
C PHE A 377 20.88 -20.77 8.77
N PHE A 378 19.85 -20.01 9.15
CA PHE A 378 18.99 -20.32 10.30
C PHE A 378 18.33 -21.71 10.15
N LEU A 379 17.65 -21.98 9.03
CA LEU A 379 16.97 -23.26 8.79
C LEU A 379 17.89 -24.46 8.89
N VAL A 380 19.11 -24.35 8.36
CA VAL A 380 20.04 -25.49 8.30
C VAL A 380 20.78 -25.70 9.61
N PHE A 381 21.21 -24.63 10.28
CA PHE A 381 22.10 -24.71 11.45
C PHE A 381 21.40 -24.48 12.79
N SER A 382 20.09 -24.22 12.79
CA SER A 382 19.28 -24.04 14.00
C SER A 382 18.16 -25.07 14.16
N ASP A 383 18.03 -26.02 13.22
CA ASP A 383 17.06 -27.11 13.31
C ASP A 383 17.36 -28.01 14.53
N PRO A 384 16.43 -28.13 15.49
CA PRO A 384 16.61 -28.91 16.72
C PRO A 384 16.99 -30.39 16.49
N SER A 385 16.63 -30.96 15.34
CA SER A 385 16.94 -32.35 15.00
C SER A 385 18.44 -32.59 14.76
N VAL A 386 19.18 -31.55 14.34
CA VAL A 386 20.61 -31.63 13.97
C VAL A 386 21.52 -30.69 14.75
N ALA A 387 21.01 -29.56 15.24
CA ALA A 387 21.80 -28.55 15.97
C ALA A 387 21.93 -28.87 17.46
N SER A 388 23.04 -28.45 18.08
CA SER A 388 23.30 -28.65 19.51
C SER A 388 22.41 -27.78 20.40
N GLU A 389 22.13 -28.26 21.62
CA GLU A 389 21.43 -27.51 22.68
C GLU A 389 22.29 -27.48 23.96
N PRO A 390 22.60 -26.30 24.53
CA PRO A 390 22.20 -24.96 24.08
C PRO A 390 22.85 -24.59 22.74
N LYS A 391 22.15 -23.81 21.92
CA LYS A 391 22.65 -23.33 20.62
C LYS A 391 24.02 -22.65 20.78
N PRO A 392 25.07 -23.12 20.07
CA PRO A 392 26.37 -22.45 20.06
C PRO A 392 26.26 -21.02 19.50
N GLN A 393 27.31 -20.23 19.67
CA GLN A 393 27.39 -18.93 18.99
C GLN A 393 27.19 -19.10 17.47
N PRO A 394 26.54 -18.14 16.78
CA PRO A 394 26.25 -18.28 15.35
C PRO A 394 27.49 -18.60 14.51
N MET A 395 28.63 -17.99 14.86
CA MET A 395 29.93 -18.19 14.20
C MET A 395 30.87 -19.09 15.02
N SER A 396 30.38 -20.23 15.49
CA SER A 396 31.21 -21.26 16.11
C SER A 396 30.91 -22.65 15.55
N HIS A 397 31.90 -23.54 15.67
CA HIS A 397 31.77 -24.96 15.35
C HIS A 397 30.62 -25.61 16.13
N ASP A 398 29.91 -26.53 15.47
CA ASP A 398 28.91 -27.39 16.09
C ASP A 398 29.12 -28.86 15.63
N ASP A 399 29.72 -29.66 16.50
CA ASP A 399 30.05 -31.07 16.25
C ASP A 399 28.83 -31.96 15.92
N LYS A 400 27.61 -31.53 16.31
CA LYS A 400 26.39 -32.30 16.07
C LYS A 400 25.90 -32.18 14.63
N ILE A 401 26.30 -31.13 13.91
CA ILE A 401 25.89 -30.92 12.52
C ILE A 401 26.52 -32.01 11.62
N PRO A 402 25.71 -32.84 10.94
CA PRO A 402 26.24 -33.90 10.09
C PRO A 402 27.14 -33.36 8.98
N GLN A 403 28.29 -34.00 8.76
CA GLN A 403 29.23 -33.63 7.68
C GLN A 403 28.59 -33.68 6.28
N ALA A 404 27.55 -34.51 6.09
CA ALA A 404 26.76 -34.53 4.86
C ALA A 404 26.03 -33.20 4.60
N ILE A 405 25.51 -32.55 5.65
CA ILE A 405 24.88 -31.22 5.56
C ILE A 405 25.94 -30.18 5.22
N ILE A 406 27.09 -30.21 5.89
CA ILE A 406 28.21 -29.29 5.59
C ILE A 406 28.61 -29.41 4.12
N ASN A 407 28.83 -30.62 3.62
CA ASN A 407 29.19 -30.85 2.21
C ASN A 407 28.12 -30.34 1.23
N ARG A 408 26.83 -30.59 1.53
CA ARG A 408 25.70 -30.09 0.73
C ARG A 408 25.70 -28.57 0.67
N GLU A 409 25.86 -27.90 1.81
CA GLU A 409 25.82 -26.44 1.90
C GLU A 409 27.06 -25.76 1.30
N LEU A 410 28.24 -26.37 1.38
CA LEU A 410 29.43 -25.89 0.66
C LEU A 410 29.19 -25.93 -0.86
N ALA A 411 28.72 -27.07 -1.37
CA ALA A 411 28.41 -27.21 -2.79
C ALA A 411 27.34 -26.21 -3.25
N PHE A 412 26.31 -25.99 -2.42
CA PHE A 412 25.28 -24.98 -2.67
C PHE A 412 25.89 -23.57 -2.74
N ALA A 413 26.69 -23.17 -1.75
CA ALA A 413 27.33 -21.87 -1.70
C ALA A 413 28.24 -21.63 -2.91
N GLN A 414 29.09 -22.60 -3.24
CA GLN A 414 29.99 -22.57 -4.41
C GLN A 414 29.19 -22.40 -5.71
N ALA A 415 28.11 -23.15 -5.89
CA ALA A 415 27.26 -23.07 -7.07
C ALA A 415 26.64 -21.68 -7.24
N LYS A 416 26.12 -21.06 -6.16
CA LYS A 416 25.56 -19.70 -6.23
C LYS A 416 26.62 -18.61 -6.37
N ILE A 417 27.79 -18.77 -5.75
CA ILE A 417 28.94 -17.87 -5.93
C ILE A 417 29.36 -17.84 -7.40
N ALA A 418 29.38 -18.99 -8.09
CA ALA A 418 29.73 -19.05 -9.50
C ALA A 418 28.79 -18.21 -10.40
N LEU A 419 27.52 -18.03 -10.01
CA LEU A 419 26.57 -17.17 -10.73
C LEU A 419 26.86 -15.68 -10.54
N ALA A 420 27.37 -15.28 -9.38
CA ALA A 420 27.69 -13.90 -9.05
C ALA A 420 28.96 -13.81 -8.18
N PRO A 421 30.17 -13.93 -8.77
CA PRO A 421 31.41 -14.06 -7.99
C PRO A 421 31.71 -12.88 -7.05
N GLN A 422 31.29 -11.67 -7.39
CA GLN A 422 31.47 -10.47 -6.56
C GLN A 422 30.32 -10.26 -5.53
N ASN A 423 29.36 -11.18 -5.43
CA ASN A 423 28.28 -11.10 -4.44
C ASN A 423 28.76 -11.56 -3.06
N GLN A 424 28.80 -10.64 -2.09
CA GLN A 424 29.27 -10.92 -0.74
C GLN A 424 28.44 -11.98 0.01
N SER A 425 27.12 -12.06 -0.22
CA SER A 425 26.23 -12.92 0.57
C SER A 425 26.62 -14.40 0.48
N GLY A 426 26.93 -14.89 -0.73
CA GLY A 426 27.37 -16.27 -0.94
C GLY A 426 28.70 -16.58 -0.25
N TRP A 427 29.66 -15.65 -0.29
CA TRP A 427 30.95 -15.80 0.40
C TRP A 427 30.79 -15.78 1.92
N ASN A 428 29.98 -14.88 2.47
CA ASN A 428 29.69 -14.85 3.90
C ASN A 428 29.02 -16.16 4.36
N TYR A 429 28.09 -16.69 3.56
CA TYR A 429 27.45 -17.97 3.82
C TYR A 429 28.46 -19.13 3.78
N LEU A 430 29.30 -19.21 2.74
CA LEU A 430 30.37 -20.20 2.63
C LEU A 430 31.25 -20.21 3.89
N ARG A 431 31.65 -19.02 4.37
CA ARG A 431 32.45 -18.89 5.58
C ARG A 431 31.71 -19.39 6.82
N GLY A 432 30.42 -19.06 6.97
CA GLY A 432 29.58 -19.58 8.04
C GLY A 432 29.48 -21.11 8.02
N VAL A 433 29.31 -21.73 6.85
CA VAL A 433 29.25 -23.19 6.68
C VAL A 433 30.57 -23.85 7.08
N LEU A 434 31.72 -23.29 6.66
CA LEU A 434 33.04 -23.78 7.07
C LEU A 434 33.22 -23.72 8.58
N THR A 435 32.90 -22.58 9.19
CA THR A 435 32.95 -22.40 10.65
C THR A 435 32.07 -23.42 11.37
N LYS A 436 30.82 -23.61 10.91
CA LYS A 436 29.89 -24.60 11.49
C LYS A 436 30.38 -26.03 11.38
N GLY A 437 31.10 -26.36 10.30
CA GLY A 437 31.69 -27.68 10.09
C GLY A 437 33.08 -27.87 10.70
N GLY A 438 33.64 -26.85 11.38
CA GLY A 438 34.98 -26.92 11.96
C GLY A 438 36.09 -27.00 10.91
N ARG A 439 35.79 -26.53 9.69
CA ARG A 439 36.69 -26.60 8.54
C ARG A 439 37.50 -25.31 8.41
N THR A 440 38.74 -25.48 8.01
CA THR A 440 39.67 -24.40 7.74
C THR A 440 39.45 -23.82 6.34
N PHE A 441 39.68 -22.52 6.17
CA PHE A 441 39.41 -21.83 4.90
C PHE A 441 40.32 -22.27 3.75
N ASP A 442 41.47 -22.87 4.04
CA ASP A 442 42.41 -23.39 3.03
C ASP A 442 41.83 -24.54 2.20
N GLN A 443 40.80 -25.25 2.72
CA GLN A 443 40.07 -26.27 1.95
C GLN A 443 39.37 -25.67 0.72
N GLU A 444 39.02 -24.38 0.77
CA GLU A 444 38.38 -23.65 -0.33
C GLU A 444 39.37 -22.83 -1.18
N LYS A 445 40.69 -22.97 -0.96
CA LYS A 445 41.74 -22.26 -1.71
C LYS A 445 41.60 -22.49 -3.22
N ALA A 446 41.43 -23.75 -3.63
CA ALA A 446 41.32 -24.12 -5.04
C ALA A 446 40.08 -23.54 -5.72
N PHE A 447 38.97 -23.42 -4.98
CA PHE A 447 37.75 -22.80 -5.48
C PHE A 447 37.92 -21.28 -5.60
N ALA A 448 38.42 -20.61 -4.56
CA ALA A 448 38.64 -19.17 -4.58
C ALA A 448 39.66 -18.72 -5.65
N ALA A 449 40.70 -19.52 -5.89
CA ALA A 449 41.71 -19.26 -6.92
C ALA A 449 41.12 -19.15 -8.34
N GLN A 450 39.97 -19.76 -8.62
CA GLN A 450 39.31 -19.67 -9.94
C GLN A 450 38.89 -18.25 -10.30
N TYR A 451 38.74 -17.36 -9.31
CA TYR A 451 38.29 -15.99 -9.49
C TYR A 451 39.43 -14.97 -9.51
N VAL A 452 40.70 -15.42 -9.47
CA VAL A 452 41.89 -14.56 -9.44
C VAL A 452 42.89 -15.04 -10.48
N ILE A 453 43.22 -14.19 -11.45
CA ILE A 453 44.11 -14.49 -12.57
C ILE A 453 45.32 -13.57 -12.48
N LYS A 454 46.53 -14.17 -12.49
CA LYS A 454 47.82 -13.45 -12.57
C LYS A 454 47.96 -12.30 -11.55
N LEU A 455 47.61 -12.56 -10.29
CA LEU A 455 47.70 -11.58 -9.19
C LEU A 455 49.08 -10.92 -9.13
N GLY A 456 49.14 -9.59 -9.06
CA GLY A 456 50.39 -8.83 -8.99
C GLY A 456 51.16 -8.69 -10.31
N GLN A 457 50.64 -9.19 -11.44
CA GLN A 457 51.26 -9.07 -12.77
C GLN A 457 50.51 -8.04 -13.64
N GLU A 458 51.06 -7.74 -14.83
CA GLU A 458 50.45 -6.76 -15.75
C GLU A 458 49.03 -7.18 -16.22
N GLU A 459 48.78 -8.48 -16.45
CA GLU A 459 47.47 -8.98 -16.86
C GLU A 459 46.59 -9.47 -15.68
N GLU A 460 46.73 -8.84 -14.52
CA GLU A 460 45.93 -9.15 -13.33
C GLU A 460 44.43 -8.92 -13.56
N VAL A 461 43.64 -9.97 -13.32
CA VAL A 461 42.17 -9.91 -13.33
C VAL A 461 41.63 -10.57 -12.05
N VAL A 462 40.85 -9.83 -11.27
CA VAL A 462 40.15 -10.34 -10.08
C VAL A 462 38.65 -10.22 -10.33
N HIS A 463 37.98 -11.36 -10.44
CA HIS A 463 36.53 -11.45 -10.60
C HIS A 463 35.78 -11.36 -9.27
N SER A 464 36.48 -11.58 -8.15
CA SER A 464 35.93 -11.48 -6.81
C SER A 464 36.96 -10.99 -5.80
N SER A 465 36.73 -9.80 -5.21
CA SER A 465 37.54 -9.32 -4.09
C SER A 465 37.34 -10.19 -2.84
N HIS A 466 36.18 -10.83 -2.69
CA HIS A 466 35.90 -11.75 -1.58
C HIS A 466 36.67 -13.07 -1.72
N ALA A 467 36.88 -13.55 -2.95
CA ALA A 467 37.78 -14.67 -3.20
C ALA A 467 39.22 -14.32 -2.81
N LEU A 468 39.66 -13.09 -3.11
CA LEU A 468 41.01 -12.61 -2.77
C LEU A 468 41.22 -12.51 -1.25
N ASP A 469 40.19 -12.10 -0.51
CA ASP A 469 40.18 -12.10 0.97
C ASP A 469 40.30 -13.54 1.53
N LEU A 470 39.50 -14.48 1.01
CA LEU A 470 39.60 -15.89 1.41
C LEU A 470 40.98 -16.48 1.07
N LEU A 471 41.53 -16.17 -0.10
CA LEU A 471 42.87 -16.60 -0.49
C LEU A 471 43.94 -16.10 0.47
N ALA A 472 43.86 -14.84 0.91
CA ALA A 472 44.80 -14.30 1.89
C ALA A 472 44.84 -15.15 3.18
N GLU A 473 43.66 -15.55 3.67
CA GLU A 473 43.55 -16.42 4.85
C GLU A 473 44.04 -17.85 4.58
N ALA A 474 43.71 -18.41 3.42
CA ALA A 474 44.17 -19.74 3.02
C ALA A 474 45.70 -19.81 2.90
N TYR A 475 46.31 -18.79 2.28
CA TYR A 475 47.76 -18.65 2.18
C TYR A 475 48.41 -18.51 3.56
N ALA A 476 47.84 -17.66 4.42
CA ALA A 476 48.32 -17.48 5.79
C ALA A 476 48.26 -18.79 6.61
N ALA A 477 47.16 -19.54 6.50
CA ALA A 477 46.98 -20.83 7.18
C ALA A 477 47.99 -21.90 6.72
N GLN A 478 48.47 -21.81 5.47
CA GLN A 478 49.50 -22.70 4.91
C GLN A 478 50.93 -22.20 5.17
N GLY A 479 51.11 -21.05 5.83
CA GLY A 479 52.43 -20.44 6.07
C GLY A 479 53.01 -19.70 4.87
N GLU A 480 52.25 -19.55 3.77
CA GLU A 480 52.60 -18.83 2.54
C GLU A 480 52.38 -17.31 2.76
N LYS A 481 53.18 -16.71 3.66
CA LYS A 481 52.97 -15.32 4.14
C LYS A 481 53.10 -14.26 3.05
N GLU A 482 54.02 -14.43 2.10
CA GLU A 482 54.27 -13.45 1.04
C GLU A 482 53.09 -13.40 0.06
N GLU A 483 52.51 -14.56 -0.26
CA GLU A 483 51.32 -14.71 -1.07
C GLU A 483 50.09 -14.14 -0.37
N ALA A 484 49.95 -14.36 0.94
CA ALA A 484 48.90 -13.77 1.76
C ALA A 484 48.99 -12.24 1.77
N LYS A 485 50.19 -11.69 2.01
CA LYS A 485 50.45 -10.24 1.96
C LYS A 485 50.17 -9.67 0.58
N LEU A 486 50.56 -10.36 -0.50
CA LEU A 486 50.25 -9.93 -1.85
C LEU A 486 48.73 -9.80 -2.04
N CYS A 487 47.94 -10.80 -1.61
CA CYS A 487 46.47 -10.72 -1.69
C CYS A 487 45.92 -9.48 -0.97
N LEU A 488 46.33 -9.26 0.29
CA LEU A 488 45.89 -8.12 1.09
C LEU A 488 46.35 -6.77 0.52
N GLN A 489 47.58 -6.70 -0.01
CA GLN A 489 48.11 -5.50 -0.66
C GLN A 489 47.31 -5.16 -1.92
N ARG A 490 46.92 -6.17 -2.72
CA ARG A 490 46.09 -5.95 -3.93
C ARG A 490 44.66 -5.55 -3.59
N LEU A 491 44.09 -6.04 -2.48
CA LEU A 491 42.82 -5.54 -1.93
C LEU A 491 42.95 -4.07 -1.53
N CYS A 492 43.99 -3.74 -0.77
CA CYS A 492 44.32 -2.39 -0.31
C CYS A 492 44.46 -1.40 -1.49
N ASP A 493 45.27 -1.72 -2.50
CA ASP A 493 45.67 -0.77 -3.52
C ASP A 493 44.67 -0.62 -4.67
N LYS A 494 43.92 -1.69 -5.00
CA LYS A 494 43.17 -1.76 -6.27
C LYS A 494 41.77 -2.30 -6.12
N TRP A 495 41.58 -3.46 -5.48
CA TRP A 495 40.33 -4.21 -5.59
C TRP A 495 39.30 -3.88 -4.51
N ASP A 496 39.72 -3.27 -3.41
CA ASP A 496 38.84 -2.84 -2.32
C ASP A 496 39.46 -1.69 -1.48
N PRO A 497 39.82 -0.56 -2.11
CA PRO A 497 40.51 0.54 -1.45
C PRO A 497 39.67 1.24 -0.38
N VAL A 498 38.34 1.08 -0.38
CA VAL A 498 37.46 1.63 0.66
C VAL A 498 37.76 1.06 2.06
N ARG A 499 38.32 -0.17 2.13
CA ARG A 499 38.75 -0.83 3.37
C ARG A 499 40.28 -0.84 3.52
N GLU A 500 41.00 0.09 2.90
CA GLU A 500 42.46 0.21 2.96
C GLU A 500 43.01 0.05 4.39
N GLY A 501 42.45 0.77 5.36
CA GLY A 501 42.86 0.69 6.76
C GLY A 501 42.69 -0.69 7.38
N TYR A 502 41.62 -1.41 7.01
CA TYR A 502 41.39 -2.79 7.45
C TYR A 502 42.40 -3.76 6.83
N TRP A 503 42.71 -3.63 5.55
CA TRP A 503 43.69 -4.50 4.89
C TRP A 503 45.11 -4.28 5.40
N LYS A 504 45.49 -3.03 5.67
CA LYS A 504 46.77 -2.72 6.35
C LYS A 504 46.85 -3.36 7.73
N PHE A 505 45.78 -3.26 8.51
CA PHE A 505 45.69 -3.92 9.81
C PHE A 505 45.85 -5.45 9.68
N ARG A 506 45.14 -6.10 8.75
CA ARG A 506 45.27 -7.55 8.49
C ARG A 506 46.69 -7.95 8.08
N MET A 507 47.39 -7.11 7.30
CA MET A 507 48.80 -7.36 6.94
C MET A 507 49.72 -7.29 8.16
N GLU A 508 49.49 -6.34 9.07
CA GLU A 508 50.26 -6.26 10.33
C GLU A 508 50.03 -7.48 11.23
N GLU A 509 48.83 -8.07 11.24
CA GLU A 509 48.55 -9.29 12.01
C GLU A 509 49.39 -10.48 11.53
N LEU A 510 49.58 -10.63 10.21
CA LEU A 510 50.44 -11.68 9.64
C LEU A 510 51.89 -11.60 10.14
N ASP A 511 52.37 -10.38 10.44
CA ASP A 511 53.69 -10.13 10.98
C ASP A 511 53.78 -10.41 12.48
N ARG A 512 52.72 -10.14 13.25
CA ARG A 512 52.68 -10.37 14.71
C ARG A 512 52.69 -11.86 15.07
N ASP A 513 52.04 -12.70 14.27
CA ASP A 513 52.09 -14.17 14.40
C ASP A 513 53.50 -14.76 14.16
N SER A 514 54.48 -13.94 13.77
CA SER A 514 55.90 -14.33 13.61
C SER A 514 56.73 -14.17 14.88
N THR A 515 56.20 -13.50 15.91
CA THR A 515 56.96 -13.31 17.16
C THR A 515 56.88 -14.61 17.94
N PRO A 516 58.00 -15.31 18.19
CA PRO A 516 57.97 -16.44 19.12
C PRO A 516 57.51 -15.87 20.47
N THR A 517 56.51 -16.48 21.08
CA THR A 517 56.34 -16.41 22.53
C THR A 517 57.68 -16.78 23.15
N ILE A 518 58.40 -15.77 23.63
CA ILE A 518 59.57 -15.98 24.48
C ILE A 518 59.00 -16.57 25.77
N ASP A 519 59.37 -17.82 26.05
CA ASP A 519 59.04 -18.59 27.25
C ASP A 519 59.18 -17.80 28.56
#